data_AF-A0A935P8J1-F1
#
_entry.id   AF-A0A935P8J1-F1
#
_cell.length_a   1.000
_cell.length_b   1.000
_cell.length_c   1.000
_cell.angle_alpha   90.00
_cell.angle_beta   90.00
_cell.angle_gamma   90.00
#
_symmetry.space_group_name_H-M   'P 1'
#
loop_
_entity.id
_entity.type
_entity.pdbx_description
1 polymer ?
#
loop_
_entity_poly.entity_id
_entity_poly.type
_entity_poly.pdbx_seq_one_letter_code
_entity_poly.pdbx_strand_id
1 'polypeptide(L)' 'MGLSEEQRVVGREGIIQTGGLEVSVIIRDVRPKPNAVDYLIEPTAGSGKTWIDGHQVKIVGWSE' A
#
# COMPACT_ATOMS: atom_id res chain seq x y z
N MET A 1 9.60 21.55 0.32
CA MET A 1 10.01 20.15 0.56
C MET A 1 9.04 19.28 -0.20
N GLY A 2 9.50 18.56 -1.23
CA GLY A 2 8.64 17.64 -1.97
C GLY A 2 8.38 16.37 -1.16
N LEU A 3 7.23 15.73 -1.37
CA LEU A 3 7.00 14.38 -0.88
C LEU A 3 8.05 13.45 -1.48
N SER A 4 8.58 12.52 -0.68
CA SER A 4 9.41 11.44 -1.21
C SER A 4 8.59 10.61 -2.20
N GLU A 5 9.23 9.92 -3.16
CA GLU A 5 8.51 9.16 -4.18
C GLU A 5 7.56 8.13 -3.56
N GLU A 6 7.95 7.55 -2.43
CA GLU A 6 7.13 6.61 -1.67
C GLU A 6 5.88 7.29 -1.10
N GLN A 7 5.96 8.54 -0.66
CA GLN A 7 4.79 9.25 -0.14
C GLN A 7 3.76 9.61 -1.22
N ARG A 8 4.15 9.61 -2.51
CA ARG A 8 3.23 9.84 -3.63
C ARG A 8 2.23 8.70 -3.84
N VAL A 9 2.43 7.56 -3.19
CA VAL A 9 1.54 6.41 -3.29
C VAL A 9 0.35 6.49 -2.33
N VAL A 10 0.38 7.42 -1.36
CA VAL A 10 -0.77 7.65 -0.45
C VAL A 10 -1.99 8.07 -1.26
N GLY A 11 -3.13 7.43 -0.98
CA GLY A 11 -4.39 7.60 -1.69
C GLY A 11 -4.53 6.74 -2.95
N ARG A 12 -3.46 6.05 -3.39
CA ARG A 12 -3.54 5.14 -4.53
C ARG A 12 -4.11 3.79 -4.12
N GLU A 13 -4.72 3.13 -5.10
CA GLU A 13 -5.18 1.76 -4.99
C GLU A 13 -4.00 0.79 -5.15
N GLY A 14 -3.98 -0.23 -4.30
CA GLY A 14 -3.11 -1.38 -4.39
C GLY A 14 -3.91 -2.67 -4.33
N ILE A 15 -3.25 -3.77 -4.70
CA ILE A 15 -3.80 -5.12 -4.62
C ILE A 15 -2.88 -5.93 -3.71
N ILE A 16 -3.48 -6.62 -2.74
CA ILE A 16 -2.81 -7.63 -1.92
C ILE A 16 -3.38 -9.01 -2.23
N GLN A 17 -2.57 -10.05 -2.04
CA GLN A 17 -3.01 -11.44 -2.13
C GLN A 17 -3.00 -12.08 -0.75
N THR A 18 -4.11 -12.70 -0.37
CA THR A 18 -4.24 -13.40 0.91
C THR A 18 -5.21 -14.56 0.80
N GLY A 19 -4.81 -15.75 1.25
CA GLY A 19 -5.68 -16.94 1.22
C GLY A 19 -6.20 -17.32 -0.18
N GLY A 20 -5.45 -17.00 -1.24
CA GLY A 20 -5.88 -17.22 -2.63
C GLY A 20 -6.88 -16.18 -3.17
N LEU A 21 -7.17 -15.12 -2.40
CA LEU A 21 -8.01 -14.01 -2.81
C LEU A 21 -7.17 -12.77 -3.12
N GLU A 22 -7.59 -12.00 -4.11
CA GLU A 22 -7.08 -10.65 -4.36
C GLU A 22 -7.99 -9.63 -3.68
N VAL A 23 -7.40 -8.75 -2.88
CA VAL A 23 -8.11 -7.71 -2.16
C VAL A 23 -7.61 -6.35 -2.60
N SER A 24 -8.53 -5.53 -3.10
CA SER A 24 -8.26 -4.12 -3.41
C SER A 24 -8.20 -3.31 -2.12
N VAL A 25 -7.17 -2.48 -2.00
CA VAL A 25 -6.88 -1.67 -0.82
C VAL A 25 -6.46 -0.26 -1.23
N ILE A 26 -6.69 0.72 -0.36
CA ILE A 26 -6.16 2.08 -0.49
C ILE A 26 -4.98 2.24 0.46
N ILE A 27 -3.87 2.77 -0.03
CA ILE A 27 -2.73 3.13 0.80
C ILE A 27 -3.06 4.41 1.55
N ARG A 28 -3.12 4.34 2.87
CA ARG A 28 -3.48 5.46 3.76
C ARG A 28 -2.27 6.18 4.33
N ASP A 29 -1.16 5.47 4.51
CA ASP A 29 0.07 6.01 5.06
C ASP A 29 1.27 5.15 4.64
N VAL A 30 2.45 5.74 4.71
CA VAL A 30 3.72 5.15 4.29
C VAL A 30 4.71 5.30 5.42
N ARG A 31 5.35 4.19 5.81
CA ARG A 31 6.39 4.19 6.82
C ARG A 31 7.70 3.69 6.20
N PRO A 32 8.64 4.60 5.89
CA PRO A 32 9.95 4.22 5.42
C PRO A 32 10.73 3.44 6.50
N LYS A 33 11.45 2.41 6.07
CA LYS A 33 12.46 1.68 6.84
C LYS A 33 13.81 1.78 6.11
N PRO A 34 14.94 1.48 6.76
CA PRO A 34 16.26 1.60 6.12
C PRO A 34 16.41 0.89 4.76
N ASN A 35 15.71 -0.23 4.54
CA ASN A 35 15.76 -1.02 3.29
C ASN A 35 14.39 -1.50 2.79
N ALA A 36 13.30 -0.92 3.30
CA ALA A 36 11.94 -1.37 2.99
C ALA A 36 10.94 -0.24 3.21
N VAL A 37 9.69 -0.49 2.85
CA VAL A 37 8.58 0.41 3.14
C VAL A 37 7.42 -0.41 3.67
N ASP A 38 6.79 0.04 4.75
CA ASP A 38 5.49 -0.50 5.16
C ASP A 38 4.40 0.44 4.67
N TYR A 39 3.28 -0.15 4.25
CA TYR A 39 2.08 0.58 3.89
C TYR A 39 0.99 0.35 4.93
N LEU A 40 0.34 1.42 5.37
CA LEU A 40 -0.94 1.32 6.06
C LEU A 40 -2.00 1.18 4.99
N ILE A 41 -2.69 0.06 4.96
CA ILE A 41 -3.71 -0.26 3.97
C ILE A 41 -5.10 -0.28 4.59
N GLU A 42 -6.10 0.08 3.81
CA GLU A 42 -7.52 -0.01 4.13
C GLU A 42 -8.24 -0.71 2.96
N PRO A 43 -9.02 -1.78 3.19
CA PRO A 43 -9.71 -2.46 2.10
C PRO A 43 -10.78 -1.56 1.48
N THR A 44 -10.97 -1.63 0.16
CA THR A 44 -12.03 -0.90 -0.54
C THR A 44 -13.41 -1.49 -0.27
N ALA A 45 -13.47 -2.79 0.05
CA ALA A 45 -14.65 -3.49 0.50
C ALA A 45 -14.42 -4.08 1.90
N GLY A 46 -15.15 -3.58 2.90
CA GLY A 46 -14.99 -3.95 4.30
C GLY A 46 -14.52 -2.78 5.16
N SER A 47 -13.95 -3.08 6.33
CA SER A 47 -13.51 -2.06 7.28
C SER A 47 -12.25 -2.48 8.02
N GLY A 48 -11.49 -1.49 8.49
CA GLY A 48 -10.27 -1.69 9.28
C GLY A 48 -9.04 -1.21 8.54
N LYS A 49 -7.93 -1.08 9.28
CA LYS A 49 -6.62 -0.69 8.71
C LYS A 49 -5.56 -1.61 9.28
N THR A 50 -4.58 -1.96 8.46
CA THR A 50 -3.43 -2.73 8.93
C THR A 50 -2.16 -2.27 8.24
N TRP A 51 -1.04 -2.39 8.95
CA TRP A 51 0.28 -2.24 8.35
C TRP A 51 0.65 -3.55 7.66
N ILE A 52 1.23 -3.43 6.47
CA ILE A 52 1.73 -4.55 5.69
C ILE A 52 3.08 -4.19 5.06
N ASP A 53 3.92 -5.19 4.85
CA ASP A 53 5.17 -5.03 4.10
C ASP A 53 4.87 -4.60 2.66
N GLY A 54 5.60 -3.60 2.16
CA GLY A 54 5.39 -3.02 0.85
C GLY A 54 5.53 -4.01 -0.32
N HIS A 55 6.34 -5.06 -0.17
CA HIS A 55 6.47 -6.09 -1.20
C HIS A 55 5.19 -6.94 -1.38
N GLN A 56 4.28 -6.90 -0.41
CA GLN A 56 3.00 -7.60 -0.47
C GLN A 56 1.91 -6.77 -1.18
N VAL A 57 2.21 -5.52 -1.57
CA VAL A 57 1.24 -4.62 -2.20
C VAL A 57 1.68 -4.28 -3.62
N LYS A 58 0.86 -4.65 -4.60
CA LYS A 58 1.03 -4.20 -5.98
C LYS A 58 0.24 -2.92 -6.19
N ILE A 59 0.92 -1.79 -6.40
CA ILE A 59 0.27 -0.50 -6.64
C ILE A 59 -0.27 -0.44 -8.08
N VAL A 60 -1.56 -0.12 -8.24
CA VAL A 60 -2.22 -0.11 -9.54
C VAL A 60 -1.81 1.15 -10.33
N GLY A 61 -1.42 0.94 -11.60
CA GLY A 61 -1.00 2.03 -12.50
C GLY A 61 0.29 2.72 -12.08
N TRP A 62 1.12 2.05 -11.26
CA TRP A 62 2.48 2.47 -10.97
C TRP A 62 3.42 1.56 -11.77
N SER A 63 3.90 2.06 -12.90
CA SER A 63 5.03 1.48 -13.62
C SER A 63 6.31 2.03 -13.00
N GLU A 64 7.29 1.15 -12.77
CA GLU A 64 8.68 1.55 -12.46
C GLU A 64 9.23 2.53 -13.50
#